data_AF-A0A6P8R9M8-F1
#
_entry.id   AF-A0A6P8R9M8-F1
#
_cell.length_a   1.000
_cell.length_b   1.000
_cell.length_c   1.000
_cell.angle_alpha   90.00
_cell.angle_beta   90.00
_cell.angle_gamma   90.00
#
_symmetry.space_group_name_H-M   'P 1'
#
loop_
_entity.id
_entity.type
_entity.pdbx_description
1 polymer ?
#
loop_
_entity_poly.entity_id
_entity_poly.type
_entity_poly.pdbx_seq_one_letter_code
_entity_poly.pdbx_strand_id
1 'polypeptide(L)'
;MLGGETLYELRCSLQLAEQEREGGFSPHVSPFTAVTDLGNLLGRAGFNMLTVDTDEIQVNYPGMFEVMEDLKGMGESNCCWNRKPLLHRDTMVAAAAIYQEIYGNGDGSVPATFQIYYIIGWKPHDSQAKPAKRGSATVSFGDLGKVNEFVPEAKRKGNT
;
A
#
# COMPACT_ATOMS: atom_id res chain seq x y z
N MET A 1 4.20 4.19 -5.00
CA MET A 1 2.89 4.89 -5.09
C MET A 1 2.21 4.76 -3.74
N LEU A 2 1.45 5.76 -3.28
CA LEU A 2 0.71 5.66 -2.01
C LEU A 2 -0.52 4.74 -2.13
N GLY A 3 -0.73 3.93 -1.10
CA GLY A 3 -1.74 2.87 -1.03
C GLY A 3 -3.00 3.24 -0.23
N GLY A 4 -4.00 2.36 -0.29
CA GLY A 4 -5.34 2.50 0.29
C GLY A 4 -5.38 2.92 1.77
N GLU A 5 -4.40 2.45 2.54
CA GLU A 5 -4.29 2.68 3.98
C GLU A 5 -3.53 3.96 4.34
N THR A 6 -3.11 4.75 3.37
CA THR A 6 -2.40 6.02 3.63
C THR A 6 -3.33 7.02 4.32
N LEU A 7 -2.87 7.59 5.43
CA LEU A 7 -3.53 8.61 6.25
C LEU A 7 -4.93 8.17 6.73
N TYR A 8 -5.13 6.88 6.97
CA TYR A 8 -6.42 6.37 7.38
C TYR A 8 -6.88 7.01 8.71
N GLU A 9 -5.94 7.31 9.62
CA GLU A 9 -6.21 7.94 10.90
C GLU A 9 -6.79 9.35 10.72
N LEU A 10 -6.11 10.19 9.91
CA LEU A 10 -6.56 11.54 9.59
C LEU A 10 -7.91 11.52 8.87
N ARG A 11 -8.08 10.61 7.90
CA ARG A 11 -9.32 10.44 7.14
C ARG A 11 -10.49 10.12 8.06
N CYS A 12 -10.33 9.13 8.94
CA CYS A 12 -11.38 8.72 9.87
C CYS A 12 -11.74 9.85 10.85
N SER A 13 -10.75 10.52 11.42
CA SER A 13 -10.96 11.64 12.36
C SER A 13 -11.73 12.80 11.73
N LEU A 14 -11.39 13.18 10.48
CA LEU A 14 -12.10 14.23 9.75
C LEU A 14 -13.54 13.83 9.40
N GLN A 15 -13.75 12.57 8.98
CA GLN A 15 -15.08 12.06 8.67
C GLN A 15 -16.00 12.05 9.89
N LEU A 16 -15.49 11.59 11.04
CA LEU A 16 -16.24 11.58 12.30
C LEU A 16 -16.57 13.01 12.77
N ALA A 17 -15.59 13.91 12.71
CA ALA A 17 -15.79 15.31 13.12
C ALA A 17 -16.83 16.02 12.26
N GLU A 18 -16.79 15.87 10.94
CA GLU A 18 -17.80 16.46 10.04
C GLU A 18 -19.17 15.83 10.27
N GLN A 19 -19.23 14.51 10.45
CA GLN A 19 -20.49 13.83 10.70
C GLN A 19 -21.16 14.33 11.98
N GLU A 20 -20.39 14.55 13.06
CA GLU A 20 -20.88 15.09 14.33
C GLU A 20 -21.30 16.56 14.21
N ARG A 21 -20.50 17.40 13.52
CA ARG A 21 -20.67 18.87 13.54
C ARG A 21 -21.58 19.40 12.44
N GLU A 22 -21.56 18.77 11.28
CA GLU A 22 -22.21 19.28 10.07
C GLU A 22 -23.33 18.35 9.55
N GLY A 23 -23.48 17.15 10.13
CA GLY A 23 -24.51 16.19 9.74
C GLY A 23 -24.26 15.50 8.38
N GLY A 24 -23.03 15.59 7.87
CA GLY A 24 -22.57 14.97 6.63
C GLY A 24 -21.05 14.91 6.62
N PHE A 25 -20.44 14.40 5.54
CA PHE A 25 -18.97 14.44 5.40
C PHE A 25 -18.57 14.70 3.95
N SER A 26 -17.38 15.26 3.77
CA SER A 26 -16.73 15.46 2.48
C SER A 26 -15.40 14.69 2.45
N PRO A 27 -14.97 14.17 1.29
CA PRO A 27 -13.65 13.57 1.18
C PRO A 27 -12.59 14.67 1.33
N HIS A 28 -11.86 14.67 2.46
CA HIS A 28 -10.72 15.56 2.72
C HIS A 28 -9.38 14.94 2.40
N VAL A 29 -9.30 13.61 2.39
CA VAL A 29 -8.14 12.84 1.94
C VAL A 29 -8.48 12.24 0.59
N SER A 30 -7.54 12.29 -0.36
CA SER A 30 -7.76 11.72 -1.69
C SER A 30 -7.92 10.20 -1.65
N PRO A 31 -8.76 9.61 -2.52
CA PRO A 31 -8.89 8.17 -2.61
C PRO A 31 -7.61 7.58 -3.16
N PHE A 32 -6.99 6.68 -2.42
CA PHE A 32 -5.86 5.91 -2.87
C PHE A 32 -6.33 4.62 -3.57
N THR A 33 -5.43 4.02 -4.33
CA THR A 33 -5.74 2.80 -5.11
C THR A 33 -5.54 1.56 -4.24
N ALA A 34 -6.31 0.49 -4.49
CA ALA A 34 -6.07 -0.81 -3.86
C ALA A 34 -5.04 -1.64 -4.66
N VAL A 35 -4.33 -2.55 -3.98
CA VAL A 35 -3.36 -3.47 -4.61
C VAL A 35 -3.97 -4.26 -5.77
N THR A 36 -5.23 -4.70 -5.61
CA THR A 36 -5.96 -5.47 -6.63
C THR A 36 -6.19 -4.68 -7.91
N ASP A 37 -6.49 -3.39 -7.79
CA ASP A 37 -6.78 -2.53 -8.94
C ASP A 37 -5.51 -2.29 -9.77
N LEU A 38 -4.36 -2.18 -9.09
CA LEU A 38 -3.05 -2.04 -9.73
C LEU A 38 -2.66 -3.31 -10.50
N GLY A 39 -2.86 -4.49 -9.91
CA GLY A 39 -2.62 -5.76 -10.59
C GLY A 39 -3.48 -5.92 -11.84
N ASN A 40 -4.76 -5.60 -11.73
CA ASN A 40 -5.69 -5.62 -12.87
C ASN A 40 -5.30 -4.62 -13.96
N LEU A 41 -4.91 -3.40 -13.59
CA LEU A 41 -4.50 -2.36 -14.52
C LEU A 41 -3.26 -2.77 -15.32
N LEU A 42 -2.23 -3.29 -14.65
CA LEU A 42 -1.00 -3.71 -15.29
C LEU A 42 -1.18 -4.95 -16.17
N GLY A 43 -2.02 -5.90 -15.73
CA GLY A 43 -2.41 -7.03 -16.56
C GLY A 43 -3.11 -6.58 -17.85
N ARG A 44 -4.02 -5.59 -17.75
CA ARG A 44 -4.67 -4.99 -18.93
C ARG A 44 -3.72 -4.19 -19.81
N ALA A 45 -2.67 -3.59 -19.23
CA ALA A 45 -1.62 -2.90 -19.97
C ALA A 45 -0.63 -3.87 -20.66
N GLY A 46 -0.76 -5.19 -20.47
CA GLY A 46 0.03 -6.21 -21.15
C GLY A 46 1.35 -6.56 -20.48
N PHE A 47 1.53 -6.19 -19.20
CA PHE A 47 2.67 -6.62 -18.40
C PHE A 47 2.44 -8.02 -17.81
N ASN A 48 3.49 -8.82 -17.76
CA ASN A 48 3.51 -10.16 -17.18
C ASN A 48 4.48 -10.21 -15.98
N MET A 49 4.41 -11.29 -15.18
CA MET A 49 5.22 -11.46 -13.95
C MET A 49 5.12 -10.23 -13.03
N LEU A 50 3.90 -9.84 -12.70
CA LEU A 50 3.66 -8.73 -11.78
C LEU A 50 4.07 -9.14 -10.38
N THR A 51 4.92 -8.34 -9.76
CA THR A 51 5.24 -8.42 -8.34
C THR A 51 4.84 -7.10 -7.71
N VAL A 52 3.98 -7.18 -6.70
CA VAL A 52 3.60 -6.02 -5.89
C VAL A 52 4.10 -6.28 -4.50
N ASP A 53 4.87 -5.32 -3.98
CA ASP A 53 5.34 -5.29 -2.61
C ASP A 53 4.73 -4.09 -1.89
N THR A 54 4.47 -4.23 -0.60
CA THR A 54 3.78 -3.22 0.20
C THR A 54 4.57 -2.97 1.47
N ASP A 55 5.02 -1.73 1.62
CA ASP A 55 5.63 -1.25 2.86
C ASP A 55 4.67 -0.29 3.56
N GLU A 56 4.68 -0.33 4.89
CA GLU A 56 3.95 0.61 5.72
C GLU A 56 4.95 1.37 6.58
N ILE A 57 4.87 2.70 6.52
CA ILE A 57 5.70 3.61 7.30
C ILE A 57 4.79 4.45 8.18
N GLN A 58 4.95 4.30 9.49
CA GLN A 58 4.26 5.11 10.47
C GLN A 58 5.16 6.23 10.96
N VAL A 59 4.69 7.47 10.88
CA VAL A 59 5.42 8.65 11.36
C VAL A 59 4.60 9.32 12.46
N ASN A 60 5.23 9.57 13.61
CA ASN A 60 4.56 10.21 14.75
C ASN A 60 4.75 11.73 14.70
N TYR A 61 3.64 12.45 14.83
CA TYR A 61 3.58 13.91 14.83
C TYR A 61 3.11 14.42 16.19
N PRO A 62 3.46 15.66 16.59
CA PRO A 62 2.95 16.26 17.81
C PRO A 62 1.42 16.41 17.87
N GLY A 63 0.78 16.52 16.70
CA GLY A 63 -0.67 16.70 16.60
C GLY A 63 -1.15 16.71 15.15
N MET A 64 -2.48 16.80 14.99
CA MET A 64 -3.13 16.78 13.67
C MET A 64 -2.75 17.99 12.81
N PHE A 65 -2.52 19.15 13.42
CA PHE A 65 -2.22 20.38 12.68
C PHE A 65 -0.85 20.30 12.02
N GLU A 66 0.12 19.72 12.71
CA GLU A 66 1.48 19.46 12.21
C GLU A 66 1.44 18.48 11.04
N VAL A 67 0.63 17.42 11.13
CA VAL A 67 0.39 16.49 10.01
C VAL A 67 -0.17 17.25 8.80
N MET A 68 -1.21 18.07 8.98
CA MET A 68 -1.83 18.81 7.88
C MET A 68 -0.89 19.86 7.27
N GLU A 69 -0.06 20.50 8.07
CA GLU A 69 0.94 21.47 7.60
C GLU A 69 2.01 20.77 6.75
N ASP A 70 2.53 19.63 7.20
CA ASP A 70 3.55 18.89 6.47
C ASP A 70 2.98 18.31 5.15
N LEU A 71 1.79 17.72 5.18
CA LEU A 71 1.11 17.26 3.97
C LEU A 71 0.88 18.38 2.95
N LYS A 72 0.57 19.59 3.42
CA LYS A 72 0.47 20.77 2.55
C LYS A 72 1.83 21.14 1.95
N GLY A 73 2.91 21.05 2.74
CA GLY A 73 4.29 21.26 2.27
C GLY A 73 4.74 20.23 1.24
N MET A 74 4.33 18.97 1.40
CA MET A 74 4.60 17.86 0.48
C MET A 74 3.81 17.95 -0.84
N GLY A 75 2.80 18.82 -0.91
CA GLY A 75 1.89 18.90 -2.05
C GLY A 75 0.82 17.80 -2.07
N GLU A 76 0.64 17.07 -0.98
CA GLU A 76 -0.38 16.01 -0.80
C GLU A 76 -1.77 16.60 -0.48
N SER A 77 -2.09 17.71 -1.13
CA SER A 77 -3.39 18.36 -1.01
C SER A 77 -4.45 17.60 -1.80
N ASN A 78 -5.62 17.46 -1.21
CA ASN A 78 -6.70 16.69 -1.82
C ASN A 78 -7.20 17.27 -3.16
N CYS A 79 -7.19 16.42 -4.19
CA CYS A 79 -7.54 16.74 -5.57
C CYS A 79 -8.90 16.18 -6.03
N CYS A 80 -9.75 15.70 -5.11
CA CYS A 80 -11.08 15.18 -5.48
C CYS A 80 -11.97 16.24 -6.13
N TRP A 81 -12.73 15.85 -7.15
CA TRP A 81 -13.71 16.73 -7.80
C TRP A 81 -14.81 17.18 -6.84
N ASN A 82 -15.27 16.27 -5.97
CA ASN A 82 -16.34 16.52 -5.01
C ASN A 82 -15.81 16.98 -3.63
N ARG A 83 -14.65 17.66 -3.59
CA ARG A 83 -14.07 18.16 -2.34
C ARG A 83 -14.79 19.42 -1.88
N LYS A 84 -14.96 19.57 -0.57
CA LYS A 84 -15.36 20.85 0.03
C LYS A 84 -14.18 21.83 -0.04
N PRO A 85 -14.36 23.06 -0.54
CA PRO A 85 -13.26 24.03 -0.66
C PRO A 85 -12.82 24.61 0.68
N LEU A 86 -13.67 24.53 1.72
CA LEU A 86 -13.41 25.09 3.03
C LEU A 86 -13.66 24.04 4.12
N LEU A 87 -12.69 23.85 5.00
CA LEU A 87 -12.82 23.09 6.23
C LEU A 87 -13.11 24.05 7.39
N HIS A 88 -14.22 23.83 8.11
CA HIS A 88 -14.65 24.73 9.18
C HIS A 88 -13.72 24.59 10.40
N ARG A 89 -13.51 25.70 11.11
CA ARG A 89 -12.62 25.72 12.28
C ARG A 89 -13.09 24.79 13.40
N ASP A 90 -14.40 24.76 13.65
CA ASP A 90 -14.99 23.90 14.69
C ASP A 90 -14.77 22.42 14.37
N THR A 91 -14.91 22.06 13.09
CA THR A 91 -14.62 20.71 12.57
C THR A 91 -13.15 20.35 12.73
N MET A 92 -12.22 21.27 12.44
CA MET A 92 -10.78 21.02 12.65
C MET A 92 -10.45 20.76 14.12
N VAL A 93 -11.03 21.54 15.04
CA VAL A 93 -10.77 21.35 16.48
C VAL A 93 -11.37 20.02 16.96
N ALA A 94 -12.58 19.67 16.52
CA ALA A 94 -13.19 18.38 16.82
C ALA A 94 -12.39 17.21 16.26
N ALA A 95 -11.94 17.29 15.00
CA ALA A 95 -11.12 16.27 14.37
C ALA A 95 -9.78 16.07 15.09
N ALA A 96 -9.13 17.15 15.54
CA ALA A 96 -7.89 17.05 16.31
C ALA A 96 -8.09 16.30 17.63
N ALA A 97 -9.18 16.58 18.35
CA ALA A 97 -9.52 15.87 19.58
C ALA A 97 -9.83 14.39 19.33
N ILE A 98 -10.62 14.09 18.28
CA ILE A 98 -10.96 12.71 17.88
C ILE A 98 -9.70 11.94 17.49
N TYR A 99 -8.79 12.56 16.74
CA TYR A 99 -7.53 11.94 16.34
C TYR A 99 -6.70 11.55 17.57
N GLN A 100 -6.53 12.48 18.50
CA GLN A 100 -5.80 12.23 19.74
C GLN A 100 -6.45 11.11 20.57
N GLU A 101 -7.77 11.07 20.67
CA GLU A 101 -8.47 10.09 21.50
C GLU A 101 -8.44 8.68 20.90
N ILE A 102 -8.61 8.56 19.58
CA ILE A 102 -8.68 7.25 18.91
C ILE A 102 -7.29 6.68 18.63
N TYR A 103 -6.34 7.52 18.22
CA TYR A 103 -5.05 7.10 17.70
C TYR A 103 -3.85 7.65 18.47
N GLY A 104 -4.06 8.53 19.46
CA GLY A 104 -2.98 9.14 20.21
C GLY A 104 -2.09 8.10 20.91
N ASN A 105 -0.78 8.28 20.77
CA ASN A 105 0.22 7.50 21.46
C ASN A 105 0.34 7.93 22.93
N GLY A 106 0.93 7.08 23.77
CA GLY A 106 1.09 7.35 25.20
C GLY A 106 1.96 8.57 25.55
N ASP A 107 2.74 9.08 24.59
CA ASP A 107 3.55 10.30 24.70
C ASP A 107 2.80 11.57 24.26
N GLY A 108 1.55 11.44 23.81
CA GLY A 108 0.74 12.54 23.30
C GLY A 108 0.91 12.81 21.80
N SER A 109 1.78 12.08 21.09
CA SER A 109 1.89 12.17 19.63
C SER A 109 0.72 11.48 18.92
N VAL A 110 0.51 11.81 17.64
CA VAL A 110 -0.45 11.12 16.75
C VAL A 110 0.30 10.43 15.61
N PRO A 111 -0.03 9.17 15.28
CA PRO A 111 0.58 8.47 14.16
C PRO A 111 -0.09 8.86 12.83
N ALA A 112 0.71 9.09 11.81
CA ALA A 112 0.28 9.16 10.43
C ALA A 112 0.88 7.99 9.65
N THR A 113 0.03 7.10 9.13
CA THR A 113 0.45 5.93 8.39
C THR A 113 0.55 6.22 6.89
N PHE A 114 1.66 5.84 6.27
CA PHE A 114 1.88 5.94 4.83
C PHE A 114 2.11 4.54 4.27
N GLN A 115 1.19 4.07 3.44
CA GLN A 115 1.34 2.79 2.76
C GLN A 115 1.97 3.03 1.39
N ILE A 116 3.09 2.38 1.11
CA ILE A 116 3.84 2.53 -0.13
C ILE A 116 3.80 1.21 -0.90
N TYR A 117 3.24 1.28 -2.10
CA TYR A 117 3.28 0.18 -3.06
C TYR A 117 4.48 0.32 -4.00
N TYR A 118 5.24 -0.77 -4.08
CA TYR A 118 6.25 -0.99 -5.09
C TYR A 118 5.72 -2.02 -6.08
N ILE A 119 5.81 -1.69 -7.36
CA ILE A 119 5.25 -2.54 -8.40
C ILE A 119 6.28 -2.72 -9.49
N ILE A 120 6.54 -3.99 -9.81
CA ILE A 120 7.45 -4.39 -10.87
C ILE A 120 6.66 -5.27 -11.82
N GLY A 121 6.69 -4.92 -13.11
CA GLY A 121 6.06 -5.68 -14.17
C GLY A 121 6.99 -5.78 -15.37
N TRP A 122 6.99 -6.93 -16.01
CA TRP A 122 7.88 -7.22 -17.14
C TRP A 122 7.11 -7.20 -18.45
N LYS A 123 7.70 -6.59 -19.47
CA LYS A 123 7.20 -6.75 -20.84
C LYS A 123 7.43 -8.20 -21.28
N PRO A 124 6.45 -8.86 -21.94
CA PRO A 124 6.63 -10.21 -22.45
C PRO A 124 7.82 -10.28 -23.41
N HIS A 125 8.67 -11.29 -23.24
CA HIS A 125 9.80 -11.56 -24.14
C HIS A 125 9.89 -13.06 -24.42
N ASP A 126 10.30 -13.45 -25.64
CA ASP A 126 10.32 -14.85 -26.06
C ASP A 126 11.29 -15.73 -25.26
N SER A 127 12.32 -15.12 -24.67
CA SER A 127 13.27 -15.81 -23.78
C SER A 127 12.72 -16.10 -22.38
N GLN A 128 11.50 -15.66 -22.07
CA GLN A 128 10.87 -15.85 -20.77
C GLN A 128 10.47 -17.32 -20.60
N ALA A 129 10.81 -17.89 -19.43
CA ALA A 129 10.51 -19.28 -19.13
C ALA A 129 9.00 -19.53 -19.20
N LYS A 130 8.57 -20.40 -20.11
CA LYS A 130 7.18 -20.81 -20.23
C LYS A 130 6.87 -21.86 -19.15
N PRO A 131 5.71 -21.79 -18.48
CA PRO A 131 5.28 -22.84 -17.56
C PRO A 131 5.33 -24.20 -18.25
N ALA A 132 5.84 -25.21 -17.55
CA ALA A 132 5.87 -26.57 -18.08
C ALA A 132 4.44 -27.06 -18.38
N LYS A 133 4.27 -27.87 -19.42
CA LYS A 133 2.95 -28.39 -19.79
C LYS A 133 2.39 -29.24 -18.65
N ARG A 134 1.12 -29.03 -18.29
CA ARG A 134 0.43 -29.83 -17.27
C ARG A 134 0.58 -31.32 -17.58
N GLY A 135 1.11 -32.10 -16.63
CA GLY A 135 1.43 -33.53 -16.81
C GLY A 135 2.86 -33.84 -17.22
N SER A 136 3.75 -32.85 -17.34
CA SER A 136 5.18 -33.07 -17.64
C SER A 136 6.05 -33.42 -16.41
N ALA A 137 5.44 -33.88 -15.32
CA ALA A 137 6.17 -34.32 -14.14
C ALA A 137 6.93 -35.61 -14.48
N THR A 138 8.26 -35.50 -14.61
CA THR A 138 9.17 -36.61 -14.95
C THR A 138 9.64 -37.38 -13.72
N VAL A 139 9.31 -36.92 -12.52
CA VAL A 139 9.79 -37.50 -11.25
C VAL A 139 8.63 -37.56 -10.25
N SER A 140 8.50 -38.72 -9.60
CA SER A 140 7.53 -38.96 -8.53
C SER A 140 8.08 -38.47 -7.19
N PHE A 141 7.22 -37.90 -6.34
CA PHE A 141 7.60 -37.49 -4.98
C PHE A 141 8.11 -38.66 -4.11
N GLY A 142 7.76 -39.92 -4.45
CA GLY A 142 8.27 -41.11 -3.78
C GLY A 142 9.76 -41.41 -4.02
N ASP A 143 10.37 -40.82 -5.05
CA ASP A 143 11.78 -41.04 -5.42
C ASP A 143 12.74 -40.01 -4.80
N LEU A 144 12.28 -39.20 -3.84
CA LEU A 144 13.09 -38.20 -3.13
C LEU A 144 14.32 -38.79 -2.41
N GLY A 145 14.30 -40.10 -2.07
CA GLY A 145 15.45 -40.80 -1.48
C GLY A 145 16.59 -41.07 -2.48
N LYS A 146 16.33 -40.99 -3.79
CA LYS A 146 17.31 -41.26 -4.86
C LYS A 146 17.81 -39.99 -5.56
N VAL A 147 17.55 -38.82 -4.98
CA VAL A 147 17.91 -37.51 -5.57
C VAL A 147 19.40 -37.40 -5.92
N ASN A 148 20.27 -38.12 -5.20
CA ASN A 148 21.71 -38.16 -5.52
C ASN A 148 22.06 -38.87 -6.83
N GLU A 149 21.19 -39.71 -7.38
CA GLU A 149 21.41 -40.43 -8.65
C GLU A 149 20.98 -39.60 -9.88
N PHE A 150 20.08 -38.63 -9.70
CA PHE A 150 19.50 -37.83 -10.79
C PHE A 150 20.19 -36.47 -11.00
N VAL A 151 21.17 -36.11 -10.16
CA VAL A 151 21.97 -34.89 -10.35
C VAL A 151 23.15 -35.22 -11.27
N PRO A 152 23.19 -34.72 -12.52
CA PRO A 152 24.35 -34.93 -13.39
C PRO A 152 25.60 -34.27 -12.78
N GLU A 153 26.74 -34.97 -12.82
CA GLU A 153 28.04 -34.60 -12.22
C GLU A 153 28.61 -33.24 -12.66
N ALA A 154 28.02 -32.57 -13.63
CA ALA A 154 28.50 -31.30 -14.19
C ALA A 154 28.45 -30.09 -13.22
N LYS A 155 27.77 -30.19 -12.06
CA LYS A 155 27.75 -29.12 -11.04
C LYS A 155 28.61 -29.38 -9.80
N ARG A 156 29.36 -30.50 -9.73
CA ARG A 156 30.21 -30.83 -8.57
C ARG A 156 31.64 -30.26 -8.63
N LYS A 157 32.07 -29.66 -9.74
CA LYS A 157 33.40 -29.03 -9.87
C LYS A 157 33.28 -27.60 -10.40
N GLY A 158 33.37 -26.61 -9.50
CA GLY A 158 33.44 -25.20 -9.88
C GLY A 158 33.08 -24.25 -8.73
N ASN A 159 33.93 -24.17 -7.71
CA ASN A 159 34.22 -22.92 -6.99
C ASN A 159 35.43 -23.13 -6.06
N THR A 160 36.61 -22.97 -6.65
CA THR A 160 37.76 -22.25 -6.09
C THR A 160 38.17 -21.24 -7.13
#